data_AF-A0A9X3XPM9-F1
#
_entry.id   AF-A0A9X3XPM9-F1
#
_cell.length_a   1.000
_cell.length_b   1.000
_cell.length_c   1.000
_cell.angle_alpha   90.00
_cell.angle_beta   90.00
_cell.angle_gamma   90.00
#
_symmetry.space_group_name_H-M   'P 1'
#
loop_
_entity.id
_entity.type
_entity.pdbx_description
1 polymer ?
#
loop_
_entity_poly.entity_id
_entity_poly.type
_entity_poly.pdbx_seq_one_letter_code
_entity_poly.pdbx_strand_id
1 'polypeptide(L)'
;MSIILLNYLLLGVVLLNLLVILGTRKFKKNNKIINANAEYRREGIKLLQDLWKKQIIMIAIGVTLFLLAILIKENDNKIAIKTFAVISNLYVLISALLATYNYNNFNRGIANLLSKIKG
;
A
#
# COMPACT_ATOMS: atom_id res chain seq x y z
N MET A 1 3.36 -24.31 -0.85
CA MET A 1 3.29 -23.24 -1.88
C MET A 1 4.54 -23.35 -2.74
N SER A 2 4.42 -23.37 -4.07
CA SER A 2 5.61 -23.24 -4.92
C SER A 2 6.18 -21.82 -4.80
N ILE A 3 7.49 -21.65 -4.94
CA ILE A 3 8.15 -20.34 -5.00
C ILE A 3 7.56 -19.47 -6.13
N ILE A 4 7.16 -20.11 -7.23
CA ILE A 4 6.50 -19.45 -8.37
C ILE A 4 5.18 -18.79 -7.93
N LEU A 5 4.33 -19.52 -7.20
CA LEU A 5 3.06 -18.97 -6.71
C LEU A 5 3.28 -17.85 -5.69
N LEU A 6 4.32 -17.96 -4.85
CA LEU A 6 4.70 -16.90 -3.92
C LEU A 6 5.10 -15.61 -4.66
N ASN A 7 5.86 -15.72 -5.75
CA ASN A 7 6.25 -14.57 -6.58
C ASN A 7 5.05 -13.84 -7.16
N TYR A 8 4.05 -14.58 -7.65
CA TYR A 8 2.81 -13.97 -8.15
C TYR A 8 2.04 -13.24 -7.05
N LEU A 9 1.99 -13.80 -5.83
CA LEU A 9 1.34 -13.14 -4.71
C LEU A 9 2.07 -11.86 -4.27
N LEU A 10 3.40 -11.91 -4.18
CA LEU A 10 4.23 -10.73 -3.89
C LEU A 10 4.03 -9.63 -4.93
N LEU A 11 4.02 -9.99 -6.22
CA LEU A 11 3.74 -9.05 -7.30
C LEU A 11 2.32 -8.49 -7.18
N GLY A 12 1.33 -9.34 -6.88
CA GLY A 12 -0.06 -8.96 -6.69
C GLY A 12 -0.23 -7.91 -5.59
N VAL A 13 0.42 -8.07 -4.43
CA VAL A 13 0.33 -7.08 -3.35
C VAL A 13 1.10 -5.80 -3.66
N VAL A 14 2.21 -5.86 -4.39
CA VAL A 14 2.91 -4.66 -4.88
C VAL A 14 1.99 -3.86 -5.81
N LEU A 15 1.35 -4.53 -6.78
CA LEU A 15 0.39 -3.90 -7.69
C LEU A 15 -0.81 -3.32 -6.95
N LEU A 16 -1.34 -4.02 -5.95
CA LEU A 16 -2.45 -3.53 -5.12
C LEU A 16 -2.10 -2.18 -4.45
N ASN A 17 -0.94 -2.10 -3.79
CA ASN A 17 -0.52 -0.85 -3.14
C ASN A 17 -0.26 0.27 -4.17
N LEU A 18 0.26 -0.05 -5.35
CA LEU A 18 0.42 0.92 -6.45
C LEU A 18 -0.94 1.44 -6.95
N LEU A 19 -1.93 0.56 -7.11
CA LEU A 19 -3.28 0.94 -7.50
C LEU A 19 -3.93 1.89 -6.47
N VAL A 20 -3.68 1.69 -5.17
CA VAL A 20 -4.15 2.62 -4.12
C VAL A 20 -3.53 4.01 -4.30
N ILE A 21 -2.22 4.10 -4.56
CA ILE A 21 -1.56 5.39 -4.83
C ILE A 21 -2.15 6.06 -6.08
N LEU A 22 -2.23 5.31 -7.19
CA LEU A 22 -2.73 5.84 -8.46
C LEU A 22 -4.20 6.27 -8.37
N GLY A 23 -5.04 5.46 -7.76
CA GLY A 23 -6.47 5.72 -7.58
C GLY A 23 -6.76 6.94 -6.70
N THR A 24 -5.86 7.27 -5.78
CA THR A 24 -6.00 8.44 -4.88
C THR A 24 -5.39 9.73 -5.44
N ARG A 25 -4.62 9.69 -6.52
CA ARG A 25 -4.07 10.90 -7.18
C ARG A 25 -5.12 11.92 -7.58
N LYS A 26 -6.33 11.48 -7.93
CA LYS A 26 -7.45 12.37 -8.28
C LYS A 26 -7.79 13.38 -7.17
N PHE A 27 -7.56 13.04 -5.89
CA PHE A 27 -7.85 13.92 -4.76
C PHE A 27 -6.89 15.11 -4.67
N LYS A 28 -5.68 15.01 -5.22
CA LYS A 28 -4.74 16.13 -5.33
C LYS A 28 -5.28 17.26 -6.23
N LYS A 29 -6.13 16.91 -7.20
CA LYS A 29 -6.75 17.84 -8.16
C LYS A 29 -8.22 18.14 -7.83
N ASN A 30 -8.71 17.77 -6.65
CA ASN A 30 -10.11 17.98 -6.31
C ASN A 30 -10.38 19.46 -6.03
N ASN A 31 -11.15 20.12 -6.91
CA ASN A 31 -11.49 21.54 -6.81
C ASN A 31 -12.09 21.92 -5.45
N LYS A 32 -12.84 21.03 -4.79
CA LYS A 32 -13.40 21.31 -3.46
C LYS A 32 -12.34 21.45 -2.39
N ILE A 33 -11.24 20.69 -2.50
CA ILE A 33 -10.12 20.74 -1.54
C ILE A 33 -9.17 21.89 -1.90
N ILE A 34 -8.95 22.13 -3.21
CA ILE A 34 -8.07 23.20 -3.70
C ILE A 34 -8.63 24.59 -3.35
N ASN A 35 -9.93 24.77 -3.53
CA ASN A 35 -10.61 26.05 -3.30
C ASN A 35 -11.06 26.23 -1.84
N ALA A 36 -10.82 25.24 -0.98
CA ALA A 36 -11.10 25.37 0.45
C ALA A 36 -10.10 26.31 1.13
N ASN A 37 -10.44 26.73 2.35
CA ASN A 37 -9.53 27.50 3.20
C ASN A 37 -8.19 26.76 3.39
N ALA A 38 -7.12 27.54 3.66
CA ALA A 38 -5.75 27.04 3.74
C ALA A 38 -5.57 25.87 4.72
N GLU A 39 -6.34 25.86 5.81
CA GLU A 39 -6.37 24.77 6.79
C GLU A 39 -6.87 23.45 6.19
N TYR A 40 -8.06 23.44 5.58
CA TYR A 40 -8.64 22.25 4.97
C TYR A 40 -7.81 21.73 3.78
N ARG A 41 -7.19 22.65 3.02
CA ARG A 41 -6.25 22.27 1.95
C ARG A 41 -5.04 21.53 2.51
N ARG A 42 -4.46 22.01 3.63
CA ARG A 42 -3.34 21.33 4.31
C ARG A 42 -3.76 19.96 4.85
N GLU A 43 -4.94 19.87 5.47
CA GLU A 43 -5.46 18.60 5.99
C GLU A 43 -5.64 17.57 4.87
N GLY A 44 -6.22 17.97 3.73
CA GLY A 44 -6.38 17.09 2.56
C GLY A 44 -5.06 16.60 1.98
N ILE A 45 -4.05 17.48 1.88
CA ILE A 45 -2.71 17.10 1.41
C ILE A 45 -2.04 16.15 2.42
N LYS A 46 -2.18 16.40 3.72
CA LYS A 46 -1.62 15.54 4.78
C LYS A 46 -2.20 14.13 4.71
N LEU A 47 -3.53 13.99 4.60
CA LEU A 47 -4.19 12.69 4.45
C LEU A 47 -3.66 11.90 3.24
N LEU A 48 -3.44 12.59 2.11
CA LEU A 48 -2.90 11.98 0.90
C LEU A 48 -1.44 11.51 1.10
N GLN A 49 -0.60 12.37 1.67
CA GLN A 49 0.80 12.06 1.92
C GLN A 49 0.96 10.91 2.92
N ASP A 50 0.17 10.89 3.98
CA ASP A 50 0.21 9.84 5.00
C ASP A 50 -0.21 8.48 4.42
N LEU A 51 -1.24 8.47 3.56
CA LEU A 51 -1.60 7.26 2.82
C LEU A 51 -0.45 6.80 1.92
N TRP A 52 0.09 7.70 1.09
CA TRP A 52 1.13 7.35 0.11
C TRP A 52 2.41 6.84 0.77
N LYS A 53 2.85 7.47 1.88
CA LYS A 53 4.01 7.00 2.64
C LYS A 53 3.84 5.54 3.08
N LYS A 54 2.66 5.18 3.62
CA LYS A 54 2.37 3.80 4.03
C LYS A 54 2.41 2.84 2.84
N GLN A 55 1.77 3.19 1.73
CA GLN A 55 1.76 2.33 0.52
C GLN A 55 3.17 2.16 -0.07
N ILE A 56 4.00 3.21 -0.09
CA ILE A 56 5.39 3.16 -0.57
C ILE A 56 6.25 2.22 0.29
N ILE A 57 6.12 2.27 1.61
CA ILE A 57 6.83 1.36 2.52
C ILE A 57 6.43 -0.09 2.22
N MET A 58 5.13 -0.34 2.05
CA MET A 58 4.64 -1.67 1.70
C MET A 58 5.22 -2.14 0.36
N ILE A 59 5.18 -1.29 -0.68
CA ILE A 59 5.77 -1.60 -1.99
C ILE A 59 7.26 -1.95 -1.88
N ALA A 60 8.03 -1.16 -1.13
CA ALA A 60 9.47 -1.38 -0.96
C ALA A 60 9.75 -2.76 -0.34
N ILE A 61 9.03 -3.13 0.72
CA ILE A 61 9.16 -4.47 1.34
C ILE A 61 8.79 -5.57 0.35
N GLY A 62 7.69 -5.39 -0.41
CA GLY A 62 7.22 -6.37 -1.38
C GLY A 62 8.20 -6.60 -2.52
N VAL A 63 8.80 -5.53 -3.05
CA VAL A 63 9.85 -5.61 -4.08
C VAL A 63 11.10 -6.30 -3.53
N THR A 64 11.53 -5.98 -2.31
CA THR A 64 12.67 -6.65 -1.68
C THR A 64 12.42 -8.15 -1.50
N LEU A 65 11.25 -8.55 -0.99
CA LEU A 65 10.89 -9.96 -0.87
C LEU A 65 10.81 -10.65 -2.23
N PHE A 66 10.29 -9.97 -3.26
CA PHE A 66 10.23 -10.51 -4.61
C PHE A 66 11.64 -10.80 -5.17
N LEU A 67 12.59 -9.87 -5.01
CA LEU A 67 13.98 -10.08 -5.43
C LEU A 67 14.64 -11.23 -4.65
N LEU A 68 14.44 -11.29 -3.33
CA LEU A 68 14.94 -12.39 -2.49
C LEU A 68 14.37 -13.75 -2.89
N ALA A 69 13.11 -13.80 -3.34
CA ALA A 69 12.49 -15.04 -3.80
C ALA A 69 13.15 -15.60 -5.06
N ILE A 70 13.66 -14.73 -5.94
CA ILE A 70 14.42 -15.13 -7.12
C ILE A 70 15.76 -15.74 -6.70
N LEU A 71 16.47 -15.07 -5.77
CA LEU A 71 17.78 -15.51 -5.29
C LEU A 71 17.71 -16.82 -4.48
N ILE A 72 16.69 -16.98 -3.63
CA ILE A 72 16.58 -18.16 -2.75
C ILE A 72 16.14 -19.43 -3.49
N LYS A 73 15.65 -19.30 -4.72
CA LYS A 73 15.25 -20.44 -5.56
C LYS A 73 16.44 -21.38 -5.86
N GLU A 74 17.65 -20.84 -5.89
CA GLU A 74 18.89 -21.57 -6.17
C GLU A 74 19.57 -22.13 -4.90
N ASN A 75 18.94 -21.97 -3.73
CA ASN A 75 19.51 -22.39 -2.45
C ASN A 75 19.08 -23.82 -2.07
N ASP A 76 20.01 -24.67 -1.68
CA ASP A 76 19.73 -26.04 -1.24
C ASP A 76 19.27 -26.15 0.23
N ASN A 77 19.40 -25.06 1.01
CA ASN A 77 19.02 -25.05 2.40
C ASN A 77 17.50 -24.97 2.60
N LYS A 78 16.90 -26.13 2.87
CA LYS A 78 15.45 -26.29 3.11
C LYS A 78 14.91 -25.45 4.26
N ILE A 79 15.70 -25.18 5.31
CA ILE A 79 15.26 -24.35 6.44
C ILE A 79 15.11 -22.90 5.98
N ALA A 80 16.11 -22.38 5.25
CA ALA A 80 16.08 -21.02 4.73
C ALA A 80 14.88 -20.79 3.80
N ILE A 81 14.62 -21.72 2.88
CA ILE A 81 13.47 -21.65 1.96
C ILE A 81 12.14 -21.63 2.73
N LYS A 82 11.97 -22.51 3.73
CA LYS A 82 10.73 -22.59 4.52
C LYS A 82 10.50 -21.31 5.32
N THR A 83 11.53 -20.80 6.00
CA THR A 83 11.45 -19.55 6.76
C THR A 83 11.08 -18.38 5.86
N PHE A 84 11.72 -18.26 4.70
CA PHE A 84 11.41 -17.24 3.71
C PHE A 84 9.95 -17.31 3.22
N ALA A 85 9.46 -18.53 2.94
CA ALA A 85 8.09 -18.73 2.52
C ALA A 85 7.07 -18.29 3.60
N VAL A 86 7.34 -18.58 4.88
CA VAL A 86 6.49 -18.15 6.00
C VAL A 86 6.47 -16.62 6.12
N ILE A 87 7.64 -15.97 6.11
CA ILE A 87 7.75 -14.50 6.19
C ILE A 87 6.99 -13.85 5.02
N SER A 88 7.17 -14.37 3.81
CA SER A 88 6.55 -13.81 2.62
C SER A 88 5.03 -13.98 2.63
N ASN A 89 4.51 -15.13 3.09
CA ASN A 89 3.07 -15.35 3.24
C ASN A 89 2.45 -14.40 4.29
N LEU A 90 3.11 -14.23 5.43
CA LEU A 90 2.69 -13.27 6.45
C LEU A 90 2.64 -11.85 5.90
N TYR A 91 3.69 -11.46 5.16
CA TYR A 91 3.74 -10.15 4.51
C TYR A 91 2.60 -9.98 3.49
N VAL A 92 2.32 -10.96 2.64
CA VAL A 92 1.21 -10.90 1.66
C VAL A 92 -0.12 -10.67 2.37
N LEU A 93 -0.40 -11.44 3.43
CA LEU A 93 -1.63 -11.31 4.22
C LEU A 93 -1.73 -9.92 4.87
N ILE A 94 -0.69 -9.49 5.59
CA ILE A 94 -0.64 -8.19 6.26
C ILE A 94 -0.80 -7.06 5.24
N SER A 95 -0.16 -7.19 4.07
CA SER A 95 -0.22 -6.17 3.03
C SER A 95 -1.61 -6.01 2.44
N ALA A 96 -2.31 -7.10 2.15
CA ALA A 96 -3.66 -7.03 1.63
C ALA A 96 -4.62 -6.37 2.64
N LEU A 97 -4.51 -6.75 3.93
CA LEU A 97 -5.29 -6.18 5.01
C LEU A 97 -5.00 -4.69 5.21
N LEU A 98 -3.71 -4.31 5.26
CA LEU A 98 -3.30 -2.92 5.46
C LEU A 98 -3.62 -2.03 4.27
N ALA A 99 -3.51 -2.52 3.03
CA ALA A 99 -3.91 -1.75 1.85
C ALA A 99 -5.40 -1.37 1.94
N THR A 100 -6.25 -2.35 2.27
CA THR A 100 -7.70 -2.15 2.42
C THR A 100 -8.02 -1.23 3.59
N TYR A 101 -7.41 -1.47 4.77
CA TYR A 101 -7.61 -0.64 5.95
C TYR A 101 -7.18 0.82 5.72
N ASN A 102 -5.99 1.03 5.17
CA ASN A 102 -5.46 2.37 4.91
C ASN A 102 -6.31 3.13 3.90
N TYR A 103 -6.78 2.47 2.83
CA TYR A 103 -7.67 3.08 1.85
C TYR A 103 -9.02 3.46 2.46
N ASN A 104 -9.63 2.58 3.26
CA ASN A 104 -10.89 2.86 3.93
C ASN A 104 -10.77 4.02 4.93
N ASN A 105 -9.68 4.05 5.71
CA ASN A 105 -9.42 5.14 6.64
C ASN A 105 -9.20 6.47 5.91
N PHE A 106 -8.46 6.47 4.80
CA PHE A 106 -8.30 7.65 3.94
C PHE A 106 -9.65 8.13 3.39
N ASN A 107 -10.50 7.23 2.88
CA ASN A 107 -11.80 7.61 2.35
C ASN A 107 -12.71 8.24 3.42
N ARG A 108 -12.71 7.69 4.65
CA ARG A 108 -13.42 8.30 5.79
C ARG A 108 -12.86 9.69 6.11
N GLY A 109 -11.54 9.84 6.16
CA GLY A 109 -10.89 11.13 6.40
C GLY A 109 -11.26 12.18 5.34
N ILE A 110 -11.23 11.81 4.06
CA ILE A 110 -11.64 12.69 2.97
C ILE A 110 -13.14 13.02 3.04
N ALA A 111 -14.00 12.06 3.34
CA ALA A 111 -15.44 12.30 3.47
C ALA A 111 -15.74 13.31 4.58
N ASN A 112 -15.10 13.16 5.74
CA ASN A 112 -15.22 14.08 6.87
C ASN A 112 -14.66 15.47 6.55
N LEU A 113 -13.55 15.55 5.81
CA LEU A 113 -13.01 16.82 5.35
C LEU A 113 -14.01 17.54 4.41
N LEU A 114 -14.59 16.80 3.47
CA LEU A 114 -15.55 17.36 2.52
C LEU A 114 -16.87 17.77 3.19
N SER A 115 -17.29 17.12 4.28
CA SER A 115 -18.46 17.56 5.04
C SER A 115 -18.17 18.86 5.80
N LYS A 116 -16.98 19.00 6.39
CA LYS A 116 -16.54 20.24 7.06
C LYS A 116 -16.41 21.43 6.11
N ILE A 117 -16.07 21.21 4.84
CA ILE A 117 -15.99 22.30 3.84
C ILE A 117 -17.38 22.78 3.41
N LYS A 118 -18.41 21.92 3.51
CA LYS A 118 -19.78 22.24 3.08
C LYS A 118 -20.64 22.88 4.16
N GLY A 119 -20.34 22.60 5.43
CA GLY A 119 -21.01 23.22 6.58
C GLY A 119 -20.33 24.52 6.96
#